data_AF-A0A357EFM1-F1
#
_entry.id   AF-A0A357EFM1-F1
#
_cell.length_a   1.000
_cell.length_b   1.000
_cell.length_c   1.000
_cell.angle_alpha   90.00
_cell.angle_beta   90.00
_cell.angle_gamma   90.00
#
_symmetry.space_group_name_H-M   'P 1'
#
loop_
_entity.id
_entity.type
_entity.pdbx_description
1 polymer ?
#
loop_
_entity_poly.entity_id
_entity_poly.type
_entity_poly.pdbx_seq_one_letter_code
_entity_poly.pdbx_strand_id
1 'polypeptide(L)' 'LEDWNQRLLLRGPSSPESAAKFKKYLNAIDPLRTDLTAWSDLQDLEEGRIVPQRIRESHTRRS' A
#
# COMPACT_ATOMS: atom_id res chain seq x y z
N LEU A 1 -22.72 -3.60 -0.66
CA LEU A 1 -21.76 -3.11 0.38
C LEU A 1 -20.31 -3.23 -0.12
N GLU A 2 -20.07 -4.11 -1.09
CA GLU A 2 -18.78 -4.45 -1.70
C GLU A 2 -18.01 -3.23 -2.24
N ASP A 3 -18.69 -2.29 -2.92
CA ASP A 3 -18.04 -1.12 -3.53
C ASP A 3 -17.37 -0.19 -2.50
N TRP A 4 -17.96 -0.09 -1.31
CA TRP A 4 -17.42 0.74 -0.23
C TRP A 4 -16.20 0.09 0.42
N ASN A 5 -16.23 -1.24 0.62
CA ASN A 5 -15.08 -1.99 1.13
C ASN A 5 -13.88 -1.95 0.16
N GLN A 6 -14.11 -2.09 -1.15
CA GLN A 6 -13.04 -2.02 -2.15
C GLN A 6 -12.36 -0.65 -2.21
N ARG A 7 -13.13 0.43 -2.02
CA ARG A 7 -12.58 1.80 -1.97
C ARG A 7 -11.74 2.07 -0.72
N LEU A 8 -12.03 1.39 0.39
CA LEU A 8 -11.23 1.46 1.61
C LEU A 8 -9.88 0.73 1.45
N LEU A 9 -9.88 -0.44 0.80
CA LEU A 9 -8.67 -1.24 0.55
C LEU A 9 -7.67 -0.56 -0.38
N LEU A 10 -8.10 0.39 -1.20
CA LEU A 10 -7.23 1.18 -2.07
C LEU A 10 -6.89 2.55 -1.49
N ARG A 11 -7.43 2.90 -0.31
CA ARG A 11 -7.29 4.24 0.23
C ARG A 11 -5.90 4.42 0.80
N GLY A 12 -5.13 5.27 0.14
CA GLY A 12 -3.87 5.79 0.64
C GLY A 12 -4.02 7.05 1.49
N PRO A 13 -2.89 7.63 1.94
CA PRO A 13 -2.89 8.94 2.56
C PRO A 13 -3.44 10.01 1.63
N SER A 14 -4.44 10.77 2.09
CA SER A 14 -5.11 11.82 1.31
C SER A 14 -4.65 13.24 1.66
N SER A 15 -3.68 13.37 2.56
CA SER A 15 -3.11 14.64 3.00
C SER A 15 -1.60 14.51 3.26
N PRO A 16 -0.82 15.61 3.26
CA PRO A 16 0.61 15.56 3.56
C PRO A 16 0.90 14.96 4.94
N GLU A 17 0.07 15.27 5.94
CA GLU A 17 0.19 14.74 7.30
C GLU A 17 -0.05 13.23 7.36
N SER A 18 -1.09 12.75 6.66
CA SER A 18 -1.35 11.31 6.57
C SER A 18 -0.27 10.60 5.79
N ALA A 19 0.34 11.23 4.78
CA ALA A 19 1.47 10.68 4.03
C ALA A 19 2.73 10.56 4.90
N ALA A 20 2.99 11.56 5.75
CA ALA A 20 4.08 11.51 6.71
C ALA A 20 3.87 10.38 7.74
N LYS A 21 2.64 10.21 8.25
CA LYS A 21 2.28 9.09 9.13
C LYS A 21 2.46 7.74 8.41
N PHE A 22 1.95 7.62 7.19
CA PHE A 22 2.07 6.41 6.38
C PHE A 22 3.54 6.00 6.22
N LYS A 23 4.39 6.94 5.81
CA LYS A 23 5.83 6.72 5.65
C LYS A 23 6.51 6.35 6.97
N LYS A 24 6.12 6.95 8.08
CA LYS A 24 6.66 6.61 9.41
C LYS A 24 6.39 5.15 9.76
N TYR A 25 5.16 4.69 9.58
CA TYR A 25 4.78 3.30 9.87
C TYR A 25 5.42 2.31 8.89
N LEU A 26 5.42 2.63 7.59
CA LEU A 26 6.09 1.81 6.57
C LEU A 26 7.58 1.62 6.90
N ASN A 27 8.29 2.70 7.26
CA ASN A 27 9.70 2.62 7.63
C ASN A 27 9.97 1.82 8.91
N ALA A 28 8.99 1.77 9.83
CA ALA A 28 9.11 1.00 11.06
C ALA A 28 8.91 -0.51 10.84
N ILE A 29 8.10 -0.87 9.84
CA ILE A 29 7.77 -2.26 9.49
C ILE A 29 8.75 -2.79 8.44
N ASP A 30 8.77 -2.19 7.24
CA ASP A 30 9.66 -2.54 6.15
C ASP A 30 9.91 -1.32 5.23
N PRO A 31 11.07 -0.64 5.37
CA PRO A 31 11.41 0.53 4.56
C PRO A 31 11.64 0.21 3.07
N LEU A 32 11.77 -1.07 2.69
CA LEU A 32 11.98 -1.46 1.29
C LEU A 32 10.66 -1.52 0.50
N ARG A 33 9.51 -1.59 1.18
CA ARG A 33 8.16 -1.68 0.60
C ARG A 33 7.62 -0.34 0.09
N THR A 34 8.44 0.38 -0.67
CA THR A 34 8.08 1.66 -1.31
C THR A 34 7.00 1.53 -2.38
N ASP A 35 6.64 0.29 -2.75
CA ASP A 35 5.53 -0.06 -3.64
C ASP A 35 4.15 0.10 -2.99
N LEU A 36 4.09 0.24 -1.66
CA LEU A 36 2.84 0.33 -0.92
C LEU A 36 2.28 1.74 -0.88
N THR A 37 0.98 1.83 -1.18
CA THR A 37 0.24 3.09 -1.22
C THR A 37 -1.07 3.06 -0.43
N ALA A 38 -1.53 1.88 0.02
CA ALA A 38 -2.80 1.72 0.72
C ALA A 38 -2.60 1.37 2.20
N TRP A 39 -3.50 1.87 3.05
CA TRP A 39 -3.48 1.61 4.49
C TRP A 39 -3.72 0.15 4.84
N SER A 40 -4.54 -0.57 4.06
CA SER A 40 -4.79 -2.01 4.28
C SER A 40 -3.54 -2.84 4.04
N ASP A 41 -2.77 -2.54 2.98
CA ASP A 41 -1.51 -3.24 2.70
C ASP A 41 -0.51 -3.06 3.87
N LEU A 42 -0.47 -1.86 4.44
CA LEU A 42 0.39 -1.56 5.59
C LEU A 42 -0.06 -2.29 6.85
N GLN A 43 -1.37 -2.37 7.10
CA GLN A 43 -1.94 -3.13 8.22
C GLN A 43 -1.67 -4.63 8.09
N ASP A 44 -1.86 -5.20 6.90
CA ASP A 44 -1.58 -6.60 6.63
C ASP A 44 -0.10 -6.94 6.89
N LEU A 45 0.83 -6.05 6.51
CA LEU A 45 2.25 -6.21 6.85
C LEU A 45 2.52 -6.14 8.36
N GLU A 46 1.90 -5.22 9.08
CA GLU A 46 2.03 -5.11 10.53
C GLU A 46 1.56 -6.39 11.24
N GLU A 47 0.48 -7.00 10.74
CA GLU A 47 -0.07 -8.26 11.25
C GLU A 47 0.73 -9.50 10.78
N GLY A 48 1.81 -9.31 10.01
CA GLY A 48 2.63 -10.41 9.48
C GLY A 48 1.95 -11.22 8.37
N ARG A 49 0.89 -10.69 7.75
CA ARG A 49 0.23 -11.31 6.59
C ARG A 49 1.07 -11.08 5.34
N ILE A 50 0.89 -11.99 4.37
CA ILE A 50 1.60 -11.93 3.09
C ILE A 50 0.96 -10.83 2.22
N VAL A 51 1.71 -9.76 1.97
CA VAL A 51 1.34 -8.70 1.02
C VAL A 51 2.24 -8.82 -0.21
N PRO A 52 1.71 -9.20 -1.39
CA PRO A 52 2.51 -9.33 -2.61
C PRO A 52 3.22 -8.02 -2.95
N GLN A 53 4.49 -8.09 -3.37
CA GLN A 53 5.18 -6.92 -3.91
C GLN A 53 4.55 -6.55 -5.24
N ARG A 54 4.11 -5.29 -5.37
CA ARG A 54 3.64 -4.75 -6.64
C ARG A 54 4.86 -4.39 -7.47
N ILE A 55 5.38 -5.38 -8.20
CA ILE A 55 6.33 -5.11 -9.28
C ILE A 55 5.60 -4.15 -10.22
N ARG A 56 6.13 -2.93 -10.44
CA ARG A 56 5.67 -2.11 -11.57
C ARG A 56 5.98 -2.93 -12.82
N GLU A 57 5.04 -3.77 -13.26
CA GLU A 57 5.04 -4.32 -14.59
C GLU A 57 4.87 -3.13 -15.53
N SER A 58 6.02 -2.59 -15.94
CA SER A 58 6.16 -1.87 -17.19
C SER A 58 5.55 -2.78 -18.24
N HIS A 59 4.27 -2.57 -18.55
CA HIS A 59 3.57 -3.23 -19.64
C HIS A 59 4.32 -2.90 -20.93
N THR A 60 5.39 -3.63 -21.23
CA THR A 60 5.88 -3.78 -22.59
C THR A 60 4.89 -4.72 -23.23
N ARG A 61 3.77 -4.17 -23.71
CA ARG A 61 2.98 -4.84 -24.74
C ARG A 61 3.89 -4.99 -25.94
N ARG A 62 4.49 -6.18 -26.09
CA ARG A 62 5.08 -6.63 -27.34
C ARG A 62 4.03 -7.50 -28.01
N SER A 63 3.30 -6.93 -28.95
CA SER A 63 2.55 -7.63 -30.01
C SER A 63 2.49 -6.70 -31.21
#